data_AF-L1JZ83-F1
#
_entry.id   AF-L1JZ83-F1
#
_cell.length_a   1.000
_cell.length_b   1.000
_cell.length_c   1.000
_cell.angle_alpha   90.00
_cell.angle_beta   90.00
_cell.angle_gamma   90.00
#
_symmetry.space_group_name_H-M   'P 1'
#
loop_
_entity.id
_entity.type
_entity.pdbx_description
1 polymer ?
#
loop_
_entity_poly.entity_id
_entity_poly.type
_entity_poly.pdbx_seq_one_letter_code
_entity_poly.pdbx_strand_id
1 'polypeptide(L)'
;MRTCRQANSLSYHVPKMSLTPSKQTAAAEDAPTVKKRPNPSDSNSRPAKKQKVYTSVPRTRKGVIAMIQSWGYENVEEASKCAIGGLARGALKIDFNAKLDSIAWKGVCEYCQHPLQTTLRALLDQPDSGIDYEEGSPGAAIVCPNASCGERYYLTCMCANDAYPTLGKYHKHCRECPGFGMCMPDCRFSHCNVCHAKKESEMMWQSIARFRDANNAGGLGQ
;
A
#
# COMPACT_ATOMS: atom_id res chain seq x y z
N MET A 1 18.22 15.54 19.38
CA MET A 1 19.07 14.99 18.30
C MET A 1 19.61 13.64 18.79
N ARG A 2 19.07 12.52 18.31
CA ARG A 2 19.53 11.17 18.69
C ARG A 2 20.20 10.54 17.48
N THR A 3 21.50 10.30 17.57
CA THR A 3 22.33 9.67 16.55
C THR A 3 22.12 8.15 16.59
N CYS A 4 21.62 7.56 15.50
CA CYS A 4 21.50 6.12 15.36
C CYS A 4 22.83 5.51 14.89
N ARG A 5 23.16 4.36 15.48
CA ARG A 5 24.49 3.73 15.49
C ARG A 5 24.83 3.00 14.18
N GLN A 6 26.15 2.88 13.99
CA GLN A 6 26.85 2.13 12.94
C GLN A 6 26.39 0.66 12.86
N ALA A 7 26.07 0.20 11.66
CA ALA A 7 25.83 -1.20 11.35
C ALA A 7 27.15 -1.88 10.97
N ASN A 8 27.38 -3.04 11.58
CA ASN A 8 28.54 -3.91 11.41
C ASN A 8 28.40 -4.71 10.11
N SER A 9 29.37 -4.61 9.20
CA SER A 9 29.36 -5.28 7.90
C SER A 9 29.83 -6.73 8.03
N LEU A 10 28.90 -7.69 7.96
CA LEU A 10 29.24 -9.09 7.71
C LEU A 10 29.11 -9.38 6.21
N SER A 11 30.24 -9.59 5.56
CA SER A 11 30.35 -9.99 4.16
C SER A 11 30.00 -11.47 4.01
N TYR A 12 28.87 -11.77 3.37
CA TYR A 12 28.51 -13.14 2.95
C TYR A 12 28.89 -13.36 1.49
N HIS A 13 29.69 -14.39 1.24
CA HIS A 13 30.02 -14.85 -0.11
C HIS A 13 28.88 -15.72 -0.66
N VAL A 14 28.23 -15.28 -1.73
CA VAL A 14 27.19 -16.04 -2.43
C VAL A 14 27.83 -16.84 -3.58
N PRO A 15 27.62 -18.16 -3.68
CA PRO A 15 28.12 -18.96 -4.78
C PRO A 15 27.31 -18.73 -6.07
N LYS A 16 28.00 -18.65 -7.21
CA LYS A 16 27.42 -18.51 -8.55
C LYS A 16 26.67 -19.77 -8.96
N MET A 17 25.37 -19.68 -9.19
CA MET A 17 24.60 -20.72 -9.88
C MET A 17 24.47 -20.39 -11.38
N SER A 18 24.91 -21.33 -12.22
CA SER A 18 24.79 -21.30 -13.67
C SER A 18 23.42 -21.83 -14.10
N LEU A 19 22.62 -21.00 -14.76
CA LEU A 19 21.34 -21.39 -15.36
C LEU A 19 21.55 -21.76 -16.84
N THR A 20 21.12 -22.96 -17.22
CA THR A 20 20.96 -23.36 -18.63
C THR A 20 19.57 -22.98 -19.14
N PRO A 21 19.41 -22.61 -20.43
CA PRO A 21 18.11 -22.21 -20.97
C PRO A 21 17.27 -23.44 -21.38
N SER A 22 16.04 -23.48 -20.87
CA SER A 22 15.04 -24.48 -21.26
C SER A 22 14.24 -24.01 -22.49
N LYS A 23 14.00 -24.97 -23.38
CA LYS A 23 13.54 -24.83 -24.77
C LYS A 23 12.01 -24.66 -24.81
N GLN A 24 11.51 -23.57 -25.38
CA GLN A 24 10.08 -23.37 -25.64
C GLN A 24 9.65 -24.16 -26.89
N THR A 25 8.53 -24.88 -26.78
CA THR A 25 7.79 -25.44 -27.92
C THR A 25 6.43 -24.75 -28.02
N ALA A 26 6.17 -24.19 -29.20
CA ALA A 26 4.90 -23.61 -29.60
C ALA A 26 3.91 -24.71 -30.00
N ALA A 27 2.64 -24.53 -29.65
CA ALA A 27 1.51 -25.19 -30.28
C ALA A 27 0.39 -24.15 -30.45
N ALA A 28 0.05 -23.88 -31.70
CA ALA A 28 -1.11 -23.13 -32.13
C ALA A 28 -2.14 -24.16 -32.61
N GLU A 29 -3.42 -24.03 -32.25
CA GLU A 29 -4.57 -24.45 -33.08
C GLU A 29 -5.84 -23.66 -32.72
N ASP A 30 -6.37 -23.02 -33.77
CA ASP A 30 -7.75 -22.71 -34.18
C ASP A 30 -8.87 -22.37 -33.18
N ALA A 31 -9.43 -21.17 -33.37
CA ALA A 31 -10.72 -20.73 -32.82
C ALA A 31 -11.73 -20.41 -33.94
N PRO A 32 -12.99 -20.87 -33.84
CA PRO A 32 -14.01 -20.63 -34.86
C PRO A 32 -14.63 -19.22 -34.78
N THR A 33 -14.74 -18.57 -35.94
CA THR A 33 -15.40 -17.27 -36.16
C THR A 33 -16.91 -17.34 -35.93
N VAL A 34 -17.39 -16.72 -34.84
CA VAL A 34 -18.81 -16.46 -34.57
C VAL A 34 -19.23 -15.11 -35.18
N LYS A 35 -20.22 -15.14 -36.07
CA LYS A 35 -20.84 -13.95 -36.69
C LYS A 35 -21.63 -13.15 -35.65
N LYS A 36 -21.13 -11.97 -35.29
CA LYS A 36 -21.75 -11.03 -34.36
C LYS A 36 -22.85 -10.23 -35.09
N ARG A 37 -24.10 -10.33 -34.62
CA ARG A 37 -25.21 -9.46 -35.06
C ARG A 37 -24.95 -8.01 -34.60
N PRO A 38 -25.29 -6.99 -35.42
CA PRO A 38 -25.22 -5.60 -35.00
C PRO A 38 -26.28 -5.33 -33.93
N ASN A 39 -25.83 -4.86 -32.76
CA ASN A 39 -26.70 -4.49 -31.66
C ASN A 39 -27.25 -3.07 -31.90
N PRO A 40 -28.55 -2.81 -31.66
CA PRO A 40 -29.15 -1.50 -31.85
C PRO A 40 -28.56 -0.49 -30.86
N SER A 41 -28.33 0.70 -31.38
CA SER A 41 -27.88 1.91 -30.72
C SER A 41 -28.62 2.25 -29.42
N ASP A 42 -27.93 2.15 -28.28
CA ASP A 42 -28.28 2.84 -27.04
C ASP A 42 -27.44 4.12 -26.93
N SER A 43 -27.93 5.19 -27.55
CA SER A 43 -27.42 6.55 -27.38
C SER A 43 -27.98 7.17 -26.10
N ASN A 44 -27.48 6.72 -24.94
CA ASN A 44 -27.63 7.42 -23.67
C ASN A 44 -26.32 8.13 -23.34
N SER A 45 -26.06 9.23 -24.04
CA SER A 45 -24.90 10.10 -23.79
C SER A 45 -25.10 10.85 -22.46
N ARG A 46 -24.64 10.21 -21.38
CA ARG A 46 -24.60 10.81 -20.04
C ARG A 46 -23.76 12.10 -20.10
N PRO A 47 -24.27 13.24 -19.57
CA PRO A 47 -23.55 14.50 -19.64
C PRO A 47 -22.19 14.37 -18.96
N ALA A 48 -21.13 14.75 -19.68
CA ALA A 48 -19.76 14.72 -19.18
C ALA A 48 -19.67 15.59 -17.92
N LYS A 49 -19.47 14.96 -16.76
CA LYS A 49 -19.21 15.68 -15.51
C LYS A 49 -17.94 16.51 -15.71
N LYS A 50 -18.04 17.83 -15.51
CA LYS A 50 -16.88 18.73 -15.51
C LYS A 50 -15.80 18.15 -14.58
N GLN A 51 -14.62 17.85 -15.15
CA GLN A 51 -13.53 17.26 -14.41
C GLN A 51 -13.03 18.27 -13.37
N LYS A 52 -13.04 17.87 -12.10
CA LYS A 52 -12.58 18.73 -11.00
C LYS A 52 -11.07 18.92 -11.11
N VAL A 53 -10.62 20.16 -11.18
CA VAL A 53 -9.19 20.50 -11.16
C VAL A 53 -8.73 20.65 -9.71
N TYR A 54 -7.62 19.99 -9.37
CA TYR A 54 -7.00 20.04 -8.05
C TYR A 54 -5.70 20.83 -8.11
N THR A 55 -5.51 21.78 -7.19
CA THR A 55 -4.27 22.58 -7.05
C THR A 55 -3.52 22.29 -5.75
N SER A 56 -4.10 21.45 -4.87
CA SER A 56 -3.52 21.04 -3.60
C SER A 56 -4.04 19.66 -3.20
N VAL A 57 -3.26 18.91 -2.43
CA VAL A 57 -3.66 17.58 -1.93
C VAL A 57 -4.67 17.73 -0.78
N PRO A 58 -5.85 17.09 -0.86
CA PRO A 58 -6.81 17.10 0.24
C PRO A 58 -6.26 16.42 1.51
N ARG A 59 -6.66 16.90 2.68
CA ARG A 59 -6.22 16.34 3.98
C ARG A 59 -7.03 15.14 4.47
N THR A 60 -8.16 14.82 3.83
CA THR A 60 -9.03 13.71 4.22
C THR A 60 -8.85 12.52 3.28
N ARG A 61 -9.00 11.29 3.80
CA ARG A 61 -8.89 10.06 3.00
C ARG A 61 -9.83 10.09 1.80
N LYS A 62 -11.10 10.44 2.02
CA LYS A 62 -12.11 10.56 0.95
C LYS A 62 -11.70 11.59 -0.10
N GLY A 63 -11.11 12.71 0.32
CA GLY A 63 -10.62 13.74 -0.59
C GLY A 63 -9.47 13.25 -1.46
N VAL A 64 -8.47 12.57 -0.87
CA VAL A 64 -7.35 11.99 -1.62
C VAL A 64 -7.82 10.92 -2.58
N ILE A 65 -8.70 10.01 -2.16
CA ILE A 65 -9.28 8.97 -3.02
C ILE A 65 -9.97 9.59 -4.23
N ALA A 66 -10.85 10.58 -4.02
CA ALA A 66 -11.53 11.26 -5.13
C ALA A 66 -10.54 11.96 -6.08
N MET A 67 -9.44 12.50 -5.55
CA MET A 67 -8.40 13.13 -6.34
C MET A 67 -7.67 12.10 -7.23
N ILE A 68 -7.16 11.00 -6.65
CA ILE A 68 -6.44 9.98 -7.44
C ILE A 68 -7.36 9.27 -8.44
N GLN A 69 -8.65 9.10 -8.14
CA GLN A 69 -9.65 8.61 -9.11
C GLN A 69 -9.80 9.57 -10.28
N SER A 70 -9.85 10.88 -10.01
CA SER A 70 -9.94 11.88 -11.08
C SER A 70 -8.70 11.92 -11.99
N TRP A 71 -7.61 11.29 -11.55
CA TRP A 71 -6.38 11.09 -12.32
C TRP A 71 -6.31 9.72 -13.00
N GLY A 72 -7.35 8.89 -12.90
CA GLY A 72 -7.42 7.58 -13.55
C GLY A 72 -6.86 6.43 -12.73
N TYR A 73 -6.78 6.55 -11.40
CA TYR A 73 -6.46 5.41 -10.53
C TYR A 73 -7.72 4.61 -10.22
N GLU A 74 -7.78 3.35 -10.66
CA GLU A 74 -9.00 2.52 -10.64
C GLU A 74 -9.11 1.69 -9.34
N ASN A 75 -8.01 1.15 -8.82
CA ASN A 75 -7.98 0.18 -7.71
C ASN A 75 -7.99 0.83 -6.31
N VAL A 76 -8.87 1.82 -6.10
CA VAL A 76 -8.84 2.65 -4.87
C VAL A 76 -9.05 1.92 -3.55
N GLU A 77 -9.73 0.77 -3.57
CA GLU A 77 -9.98 -0.02 -2.36
C GLU A 77 -8.74 -0.82 -1.93
N GLU A 78 -7.86 -1.10 -2.89
CA GLU A 78 -6.59 -1.80 -2.68
C GLU A 78 -5.41 -0.84 -2.51
N ALA A 79 -5.58 0.42 -2.90
CA ALA A 79 -4.57 1.46 -2.76
C ALA A 79 -3.96 1.50 -1.35
N SER A 80 -2.63 1.59 -1.30
CA SER A 80 -1.87 1.72 -0.06
C SER A 80 -2.44 2.83 0.83
N LYS A 81 -2.94 2.46 2.01
CA LYS A 81 -3.39 3.44 3.01
C LYS A 81 -2.22 4.27 3.52
N CYS A 82 -1.03 3.67 3.57
CA CYS A 82 0.20 4.38 3.91
C CYS A 82 0.48 5.51 2.90
N ALA A 83 0.39 5.23 1.59
CA ALA A 83 0.64 6.23 0.54
C ALA A 83 -0.44 7.32 0.55
N ILE A 84 -1.72 6.94 0.69
CA ILE A 84 -2.83 7.90 0.81
C ILE A 84 -2.63 8.82 2.03
N GLY A 85 -2.18 8.28 3.16
CA GLY A 85 -1.84 9.04 4.36
C GLY A 85 -0.63 9.97 4.16
N GLY A 86 0.41 9.50 3.47
CA GLY A 86 1.59 10.28 3.14
C GLY A 86 1.27 11.46 2.22
N LEU A 87 0.42 11.25 1.22
CA LEU A 87 -0.13 12.31 0.37
C LEU A 87 -0.86 13.38 1.20
N ALA A 88 -1.83 12.96 2.02
CA ALA A 88 -2.66 13.88 2.81
C ALA A 88 -1.85 14.74 3.81
N ARG A 89 -0.68 14.22 4.24
CA ARG A 89 0.22 14.85 5.21
C ARG A 89 1.38 15.60 4.58
N GLY A 90 1.54 15.53 3.25
CA GLY A 90 2.63 16.18 2.53
C GLY A 90 3.98 15.47 2.61
N ALA A 91 4.01 14.22 3.08
CA ALA A 91 5.21 13.39 3.12
C ALA A 91 5.68 12.99 1.71
N LEU A 92 4.71 12.86 0.79
CA LEU A 92 4.96 12.57 -0.61
C LEU A 92 4.77 13.85 -1.43
N LYS A 93 5.81 14.24 -2.17
CA LYS A 93 5.75 15.41 -3.06
C LYS A 93 5.13 14.99 -4.39
N ILE A 94 4.19 15.79 -4.90
CA ILE A 94 3.47 15.50 -6.15
C ILE A 94 3.58 16.67 -7.11
N ASP A 95 3.76 16.35 -8.38
CA ASP A 95 3.60 17.27 -9.49
C ASP A 95 2.16 17.12 -10.04
N PHE A 96 1.35 18.17 -9.95
CA PHE A 96 -0.04 18.12 -10.40
C PHE A 96 -0.20 17.98 -11.92
N ASN A 97 0.86 18.23 -12.70
CA ASN A 97 0.87 17.97 -14.14
C ASN A 97 1.12 16.49 -14.42
N ALA A 98 2.12 15.89 -13.76
CA ALA A 98 2.46 14.48 -13.90
C ALA A 98 1.49 13.53 -13.18
N LYS A 99 0.75 14.01 -12.16
CA LYS A 99 -0.29 13.28 -11.44
C LYS A 99 0.23 11.94 -10.89
N LEU A 100 -0.28 10.81 -11.37
CA LEU A 100 0.08 9.46 -10.91
C LEU A 100 1.52 9.08 -11.28
N ASP A 101 2.08 9.69 -12.32
CA ASP A 101 3.44 9.43 -12.78
C ASP A 101 4.47 10.37 -12.12
N SER A 102 4.02 11.21 -11.18
CA SER A 102 4.90 12.05 -10.35
C SER A 102 5.92 11.19 -9.61
N ILE A 103 7.20 11.60 -9.67
CA ILE A 103 8.25 11.02 -8.81
C ILE A 103 8.00 11.47 -7.36
N ALA A 104 7.43 10.58 -6.57
CA ALA A 104 6.95 10.87 -5.21
C ALA A 104 8.05 10.74 -4.15
N TRP A 105 9.07 9.93 -4.42
CA TRP A 105 10.21 9.72 -3.54
C TRP A 105 11.49 9.43 -4.33
N LYS A 106 12.64 9.83 -3.77
CA LYS A 106 13.98 9.59 -4.31
C LYS A 106 14.92 9.18 -3.18
N GLY A 107 15.92 8.35 -3.48
CA GLY A 107 16.96 7.95 -2.54
C GLY A 107 18.08 7.18 -3.24
N VAL A 108 18.75 6.29 -2.51
CA VAL A 108 19.85 5.46 -3.02
C VAL A 108 19.68 4.02 -2.56
N CYS A 109 20.14 3.07 -3.38
CA CYS A 109 20.15 1.66 -3.03
C CYS A 109 21.26 1.40 -2.01
N GLU A 110 20.91 0.79 -0.88
CA GLU A 110 21.88 0.52 0.19
C GLU A 110 23.00 -0.44 -0.24
N TYR A 111 22.71 -1.34 -1.19
CA TYR A 111 23.68 -2.35 -1.64
C TYR A 111 24.62 -1.85 -2.74
N CYS A 112 24.09 -1.25 -3.81
CA CYS A 112 24.90 -0.87 -4.98
C CYS A 112 25.00 0.64 -5.21
N GLN A 113 24.46 1.45 -4.29
CA GLN A 113 24.52 2.93 -4.30
C GLN A 113 23.89 3.60 -5.52
N HIS A 114 23.20 2.85 -6.39
CA HIS A 114 22.48 3.42 -7.52
C HIS A 114 21.32 4.31 -7.04
N PRO A 115 21.04 5.43 -7.72
CA PRO A 115 19.87 6.24 -7.44
C PRO A 115 18.57 5.41 -7.53
N LEU A 116 17.71 5.60 -6.55
CA LEU A 116 16.38 5.04 -6.50
C LEU A 116 15.34 6.14 -6.66
N GLN A 117 14.24 5.81 -7.32
CA GLN A 117 13.06 6.66 -7.40
C GLN A 117 11.82 5.79 -7.55
N THR A 118 10.67 6.33 -7.17
CA THR A 118 9.38 5.66 -7.38
C THR A 118 8.28 6.67 -7.66
N THR A 119 7.30 6.25 -8.44
CA THR A 119 6.15 7.07 -8.84
C THR A 119 5.04 6.99 -7.80
N LEU A 120 4.13 7.96 -7.81
CA LEU A 120 2.93 7.87 -6.97
C LEU A 120 2.12 6.59 -7.28
N ARG A 121 1.99 6.22 -8.56
CA ARG A 121 1.28 5.00 -8.96
C ARG A 121 1.86 3.76 -8.29
N ALA A 122 3.18 3.56 -8.41
CA ALA A 122 3.84 2.42 -7.78
C ALA A 122 3.67 2.41 -6.25
N LEU A 123 3.69 3.58 -5.61
CA LEU A 123 3.43 3.68 -4.17
C LEU A 123 1.99 3.36 -3.79
N LEU A 124 1.01 3.68 -4.63
CA LEU A 124 -0.40 3.34 -4.41
C LEU A 124 -0.64 1.85 -4.63
N ASP A 125 0.02 1.23 -5.61
CA ASP A 125 -0.11 -0.19 -5.94
C ASP A 125 0.62 -1.10 -4.94
N GLN A 126 1.59 -0.59 -4.18
CA GLN A 126 2.27 -1.35 -3.15
C GLN A 126 1.27 -1.80 -2.06
N PRO A 127 1.35 -3.04 -1.57
CA PRO A 127 0.46 -3.51 -0.51
C PRO A 127 0.76 -2.79 0.80
N ASP A 128 -0.22 -2.72 1.70
CA ASP A 128 -0.02 -2.22 3.07
C ASP A 128 0.83 -3.16 3.95
N SER A 129 1.23 -4.33 3.44
CA SER A 129 2.11 -5.28 4.12
C SER A 129 3.01 -5.97 3.10
N GLY A 130 4.32 -6.03 3.37
CA GLY A 130 5.29 -6.72 2.49
C GLY A 130 5.42 -8.20 2.84
N ILE A 131 4.30 -8.93 2.89
CA ILE A 131 4.28 -10.36 3.27
C ILE A 131 4.97 -11.25 2.23
N ASP A 132 5.07 -10.78 0.99
CA ASP A 132 5.70 -11.40 -0.17
C ASP A 132 7.23 -11.25 -0.17
N TYR A 133 7.83 -10.84 0.95
CA TYR A 133 9.28 -10.64 1.03
C TYR A 133 10.08 -11.93 0.81
N GLU A 134 9.51 -13.09 1.18
CA GLU A 134 10.12 -14.41 0.97
C GLU A 134 10.07 -14.84 -0.50
N GLU A 135 9.20 -14.23 -1.30
CA GLU A 135 9.05 -14.44 -2.76
C GLU A 135 9.88 -13.44 -3.58
N GLY A 136 10.80 -12.71 -2.93
CA GLY A 136 11.59 -11.66 -3.58
C GLY A 136 10.88 -10.31 -3.68
N SER A 137 9.84 -10.07 -2.89
CA SER A 137 9.11 -8.80 -2.81
C SER A 137 8.52 -8.31 -4.14
N PRO A 138 7.73 -9.14 -4.88
CA PRO A 138 7.13 -8.74 -6.14
C PRO A 138 6.25 -7.48 -6.06
N GLY A 139 5.62 -7.21 -4.92
CA GLY A 139 4.75 -6.05 -4.66
C GLY A 139 5.47 -4.78 -4.18
N ALA A 140 6.80 -4.79 -4.08
CA ALA A 140 7.57 -3.62 -3.69
C ALA A 140 7.47 -2.46 -4.71
N ALA A 141 7.32 -1.23 -4.21
CA ALA A 141 7.16 -0.03 -5.04
C ALA A 141 8.46 0.48 -5.68
N ILE A 142 9.61 0.10 -5.12
CA ILE A 142 10.93 0.58 -5.53
C ILE A 142 11.72 -0.62 -6.03
N VAL A 143 12.16 -0.59 -7.28
CA VAL A 143 13.03 -1.60 -7.87
C VAL A 143 14.35 -0.93 -8.21
N CYS A 144 15.47 -1.53 -7.78
CA CYS A 144 16.79 -1.02 -8.13
C CYS A 144 16.98 -1.12 -9.65
N PRO A 145 17.31 -0.02 -10.34
CA PRO A 145 17.47 -0.03 -11.79
C PRO A 145 18.76 -0.76 -12.24
N ASN A 146 19.69 -1.01 -11.31
CA ASN A 146 20.87 -1.79 -11.61
C ASN A 146 20.49 -3.27 -11.81
N ALA A 147 20.58 -3.74 -13.06
CA ALA A 147 20.24 -5.10 -13.45
C ALA A 147 21.01 -6.19 -12.69
N SER A 148 22.21 -5.90 -12.20
CA SER A 148 22.99 -6.85 -11.40
C SER A 148 22.60 -6.87 -9.92
N CYS A 149 21.82 -5.89 -9.45
CA CYS A 149 21.43 -5.76 -8.05
C CYS A 149 20.11 -6.49 -7.77
N GLY A 150 19.07 -6.21 -8.56
CA GLY A 150 17.75 -6.85 -8.43
C GLY A 150 16.97 -6.52 -7.14
N GLU A 151 17.52 -5.67 -6.27
CA GLU A 151 16.94 -5.33 -4.98
C GLU A 151 15.60 -4.59 -5.11
N ARG A 152 14.68 -4.90 -4.20
CA ARG A 152 13.34 -4.33 -4.17
C ARG A 152 12.99 -3.84 -2.77
N TYR A 153 12.37 -2.67 -2.69
CA TYR A 153 12.03 -2.03 -1.43
C TYR A 153 10.58 -1.55 -1.41
N TYR A 154 9.95 -1.71 -0.25
CA TYR A 154 8.72 -1.02 0.08
C TYR A 154 9.08 0.34 0.65
N LEU A 155 8.24 1.35 0.41
CA LEU A 155 8.40 2.63 1.08
C LEU A 155 7.48 2.64 2.30
N THR A 156 8.04 2.61 3.50
CA THR A 156 7.25 2.57 4.74
C THR A 156 7.15 3.96 5.38
N CYS A 157 6.40 4.07 6.47
CA CYS A 157 6.27 5.27 7.32
C CYS A 157 5.86 6.58 6.61
N MET A 158 5.31 6.48 5.39
CA MET A 158 4.80 7.63 4.63
C MET A 158 3.68 8.36 5.39
N CYS A 159 2.75 7.63 6.01
CA CYS A 159 1.65 8.22 6.78
C CYS A 159 2.09 8.86 8.11
N ALA A 160 3.34 8.65 8.52
CA ALA A 160 3.96 9.30 9.68
C ALA A 160 4.84 10.50 9.32
N ASN A 161 4.92 10.87 8.02
CA ASN A 161 5.83 11.90 7.52
C ASN A 161 7.32 11.57 7.73
N ASP A 162 7.65 10.27 7.69
CA ASP A 162 9.01 9.76 7.88
C ASP A 162 9.26 8.62 6.87
N ALA A 163 9.15 8.93 5.58
CA ALA A 163 9.20 7.91 4.53
C ALA A 163 10.62 7.40 4.30
N TYR A 164 10.84 6.08 4.41
CA TYR A 164 12.13 5.44 4.13
C TYR A 164 11.95 4.06 3.48
N PRO A 165 12.90 3.61 2.64
CA PRO A 165 12.84 2.31 1.99
C PRO A 165 13.14 1.21 3.01
N THR A 166 12.46 0.07 2.88
CA THR A 166 12.69 -1.09 3.74
C THR A 166 12.36 -2.40 3.03
N LEU A 167 12.86 -3.50 3.58
CA LEU A 167 12.46 -4.86 3.20
C LEU A 167 11.02 -5.15 3.64
N GLY A 168 10.33 -6.04 2.92
CA GLY A 168 8.92 -6.36 3.20
C GLY A 168 8.66 -6.89 4.61
N LYS A 169 9.63 -7.59 5.20
CA LYS A 169 9.62 -8.02 6.62
C LYS A 169 9.32 -6.87 7.60
N TYR A 170 9.73 -5.65 7.29
CA TYR A 170 9.53 -4.47 8.14
C TYR A 170 8.50 -3.47 7.56
N HIS A 171 7.79 -3.85 6.50
CA HIS A 171 6.72 -3.05 5.92
C HIS A 171 5.37 -3.62 6.36
N LYS A 172 4.74 -2.96 7.33
CA LYS A 172 3.41 -3.34 7.81
C LYS A 172 2.61 -2.12 8.22
N HIS A 173 1.38 -2.05 7.73
CA HIS A 173 0.47 -0.94 7.97
C HIS A 173 -0.89 -1.47 8.41
N CYS A 174 -1.37 -1.03 9.58
CA CYS A 174 -2.63 -1.53 10.12
C CYS A 174 -3.82 -0.97 9.34
N ARG A 175 -4.60 -1.87 8.73
CA ARG A 175 -5.78 -1.51 7.92
C ARG A 175 -7.05 -1.32 8.77
N GLU A 176 -7.06 -1.75 10.03
CA GLU A 176 -8.22 -1.62 10.91
C GLU A 176 -8.31 -0.27 11.64
N CYS A 177 -7.18 0.44 11.84
CA CYS A 177 -7.25 1.74 12.50
C CYS A 177 -8.04 2.72 11.59
N PRO A 178 -8.91 3.58 12.15
CA PRO A 178 -9.76 4.49 11.38
C PRO A 178 -8.95 5.51 10.57
N GLY A 179 -9.60 6.16 9.60
CA GLY A 179 -8.97 7.20 8.78
C GLY A 179 -7.92 6.60 7.84
N PHE A 180 -6.66 6.98 8.04
CA PHE A 180 -5.54 6.55 7.20
C PHE A 180 -4.83 5.30 7.71
N GLY A 181 -5.22 4.73 8.86
CA GLY A 181 -4.46 3.66 9.52
C GLY A 181 -3.16 4.17 10.15
N MET A 182 -2.25 3.25 10.48
CA MET A 182 -0.95 3.57 11.07
C MET A 182 0.10 2.53 10.68
N CYS A 183 1.30 2.99 10.30
CA CYS A 183 2.48 2.12 10.17
C CYS A 183 2.78 1.43 11.50
N MET A 184 3.13 0.15 11.42
CA MET A 184 3.49 -0.64 12.58
C MET A 184 5.01 -0.85 12.59
N PRO A 185 5.69 -0.57 13.72
CA PRO A 185 7.13 -0.71 13.83
C PRO A 185 7.60 -2.18 13.91
N ASP A 186 6.68 -3.10 14.20
CA ASP A 186 6.98 -4.52 14.37
C ASP A 186 5.92 -5.36 13.65
N CYS A 187 6.39 -6.18 12.72
CA CYS A 187 5.55 -7.02 11.87
C CYS A 187 4.87 -8.17 12.60
N ARG A 188 5.29 -8.49 13.84
CA ARG A 188 4.70 -9.54 14.66
C ARG A 188 3.34 -9.14 15.23
N PHE A 189 3.06 -7.85 15.36
CA PHE A 189 1.73 -7.40 15.82
C PHE A 189 0.69 -7.55 14.71
N SER A 190 -0.46 -8.14 15.05
CA SER A 190 -1.61 -8.20 14.13
C SER A 190 -2.23 -6.81 13.93
N HIS A 191 -2.20 -5.94 14.95
CA HIS A 191 -2.77 -4.60 14.90
C HIS A 191 -1.93 -3.53 15.61
N CYS A 192 -2.30 -2.27 15.38
CA CYS A 192 -1.71 -1.11 16.03
C CYS A 192 -2.13 -1.01 17.51
N ASN A 193 -1.30 -0.43 18.39
CA ASN A 193 -1.63 -0.24 19.82
C ASN A 193 -2.97 0.46 20.06
N VAL A 194 -3.40 1.34 19.15
CA VAL A 194 -4.71 2.00 19.20
C VAL A 194 -5.86 1.01 19.00
N CYS A 195 -5.71 0.02 18.10
CA CYS A 195 -6.69 -1.05 17.92
C CYS A 195 -6.74 -1.98 19.13
N HIS A 196 -5.59 -2.27 19.75
CA HIS A 196 -5.54 -3.05 20.99
C HIS A 196 -6.30 -2.34 22.12
N ALA A 197 -6.03 -1.05 22.34
CA ALA A 197 -6.74 -0.26 23.36
C ALA A 197 -8.26 -0.19 23.12
N LYS A 198 -8.70 -0.12 21.85
CA LYS A 198 -10.13 -0.17 21.50
C LYS A 198 -10.77 -1.51 21.85
N LYS A 199 -10.13 -2.63 21.47
CA LYS A 199 -10.65 -3.98 21.79
C LYS A 199 -10.75 -4.21 23.30
N GLU A 200 -9.78 -3.75 24.08
CA GLU A 200 -9.83 -3.83 25.55
C GLU A 200 -10.97 -3.00 26.13
N SER A 201 -11.13 -1.75 25.67
CA SER A 201 -12.22 -0.90 26.14
C SER A 201 -13.61 -1.42 25.75
N GLU A 202 -13.75 -1.99 24.55
CA GLU A 202 -15.01 -2.55 24.05
C GLU A 202 -15.38 -3.84 24.78
N MET A 203 -14.40 -4.72 25.06
CA MET A 203 -14.60 -5.89 25.92
C MET A 203 -14.98 -5.48 27.35
N MET A 204 -14.37 -4.42 27.90
CA MET A 204 -14.73 -3.91 29.23
C MET A 204 -16.17 -3.39 29.27
N TRP A 205 -16.60 -2.63 28.25
CA TRP A 205 -17.97 -2.14 28.15
C TRP A 205 -19.00 -3.26 27.95
N GLN A 206 -18.68 -4.28 27.14
CA GLN A 206 -19.54 -5.46 26.99
C GLN A 206 -19.69 -6.26 28.29
N SER A 207 -18.61 -6.38 29.08
CA SER A 207 -18.66 -7.02 30.40
C SER A 207 -19.51 -6.22 31.40
N ILE A 208 -19.42 -4.89 31.40
CA ILE A 208 -20.27 -4.02 32.25
C ILE A 208 -21.75 -4.13 31.84
N ALA A 209 -22.05 -4.16 30.53
CA ALA A 209 -23.42 -4.32 30.03
C ALA A 209 -24.03 -5.66 30.48
N ARG A 210 -23.29 -6.77 30.32
CA ARG A 210 -23.72 -8.10 30.78
C ARG A 210 -23.95 -8.16 32.30
N PHE A 211 -23.13 -7.47 33.09
CA PHE A 211 -23.31 -7.42 34.54
C PHE A 211 -24.56 -6.61 34.94
N ARG A 212 -24.89 -5.54 34.21
CA ARG A 212 -26.14 -4.79 34.43
C ARG A 212 -27.38 -5.60 34.06
N ASP A 213 -27.34 -6.32 32.95
CA ASP A 213 -28.46 -7.14 32.49
C ASP A 213 -28.75 -8.30 33.46
N ALA A 214 -27.70 -8.94 33.99
CA ALA A 214 -27.83 -9.99 35.00
C ALA A 214 -28.47 -9.50 36.32
N ASN A 215 -28.13 -8.28 36.77
CA ASN A 215 -28.68 -7.71 38.00
C ASN A 215 -30.13 -7.19 37.82
N ASN A 216 -30.51 -6.77 36.62
CA ASN A 216 -31.89 -6.35 36.33
C ASN A 216 -32.86 -7.55 36.17
N ALA A 217 -32.36 -8.73 35.79
CA ALA A 217 -33.18 -9.94 35.64
C ALA A 217 -33.57 -10.62 36.97
N GLY A 218 -32.94 -10.26 38.09
CA GLY A 218 -33.19 -10.87 39.41
C GLY A 218 -34.24 -10.18 40.29
N GLY A 219 -34.91 -9.13 39.80
CA GLY A 219 -35.75 -8.24 40.62
C GLY A 219 -37.26 -8.53 40.70
N LEU A 220 -37.76 -9.63 40.14
CA LEU A 220 -39.18 -9.99 40.17
C LEU A 220 -39.38 -11.27 41.01
N GLY A 221 -39.47 -11.09 42.32
CA GLY A 221 -39.71 -12.19 43.25
C GLY A 221 -39.92 -11.68 44.68
N GLN A 222 -40.92 -10.84 44.88
CA GLN A 222 -41.59 -10.66 46.17
C GLN A 222 -43.09 -10.85 45.96
#